data_AF-H0WH62-F1
#
_entry.id   AF-H0WH62-F1
#
_cell.length_a   1.000
_cell.length_b   1.000
_cell.length_c   1.000
_cell.angle_alpha   90.00
_cell.angle_beta   90.00
_cell.angle_gamma   90.00
#
_symmetry.space_group_name_H-M   'P 1'
#
loop_
_entity.id
_entity.type
_entity.pdbx_description
1 polymer ?
#
loop_
_entity_poly.entity_id
_entity_poly.type
_entity_poly.pdbx_seq_one_letter_code
_entity_poly.pdbx_strand_id
1 'polypeptide(L)'
;FMGLGCCFRPTRSSKMVSSSAARKIKKALRKKWVREFLAEFLSTYVMMVFGLGSVAHMVLGDNKFGTFLGVNLGFGFGVTMGVYTGGDVSGAHMNAAVTFVSCALGRMSWKKFPVYVLGQFMGSFMAAFTIYGLFYTAIIHFSGGQLTVTGPRATASIFATYLPAYMTLWRGFVDEVVVTAILQLCLFAIGEKKNPEMQGTQALVIGFLVTVIGISLGMNSGYGINPSRDLPPRIFTYFAGWGKEVFRANENWWWVPVVAPILGAYIGGIIYLVFIGSKTPREPQGSEDPATFEEHTTSVAPTNRVSIPAPQSSASVAPTNRASVNPALSTHDSGHIEHF
;
A
#
# COMPACT_ATOMS: atom_id res chain seq x y z
N PHE A 1 9.32 -12.78 -69.78
CA PHE A 1 10.63 -13.38 -69.44
C PHE A 1 11.54 -12.23 -69.01
N MET A 2 12.09 -12.08 -67.80
CA MET A 2 12.32 -12.85 -66.57
C MET A 2 12.20 -11.80 -65.41
N GLY A 3 11.73 -12.04 -64.19
CA GLY A 3 11.89 -13.19 -63.31
C GLY A 3 12.93 -12.87 -62.23
N LEU A 4 12.52 -12.22 -61.12
CA LEU A 4 13.28 -12.16 -59.86
C LEU A 4 12.34 -11.78 -58.70
N GLY A 5 11.59 -12.78 -58.21
CA GLY A 5 10.92 -12.70 -56.92
C GLY A 5 11.90 -13.02 -55.81
N CYS A 6 12.36 -12.01 -55.07
CA CYS A 6 13.08 -12.21 -53.82
C CYS A 6 12.11 -12.71 -52.74
N CYS A 7 12.19 -14.00 -52.47
CA CYS A 7 11.44 -14.69 -51.42
C CYS A 7 12.10 -14.40 -50.07
N PHE A 8 11.63 -13.38 -49.34
CA PHE A 8 12.00 -13.21 -47.92
C PHE A 8 11.18 -14.20 -47.08
N ARG A 9 11.79 -15.33 -46.69
CA ARG A 9 11.27 -16.21 -45.64
C ARG A 9 11.44 -15.51 -44.29
N PRO A 10 10.38 -15.31 -43.48
CA PRO A 10 10.55 -14.96 -42.09
C PRO A 10 10.89 -16.25 -41.31
N THR A 11 12.10 -16.35 -40.79
CA THR A 11 12.50 -17.36 -39.80
C THR A 11 11.84 -17.06 -38.46
N ARG A 12 10.55 -17.35 -38.33
CA ARG A 12 9.84 -17.28 -37.06
C ARG A 12 10.05 -18.58 -36.27
N SER A 13 11.17 -18.68 -35.56
CA SER A 13 11.32 -19.65 -34.46
C SER A 13 11.14 -18.93 -33.13
N SER A 14 9.94 -18.37 -32.90
CA SER A 14 9.48 -18.14 -31.54
C SER A 14 8.89 -19.46 -31.07
N LYS A 15 9.60 -20.18 -30.20
CA LYS A 15 9.06 -21.36 -29.51
C LYS A 15 7.73 -20.97 -28.86
N MET A 16 6.62 -21.34 -29.51
CA MET A 16 5.29 -21.26 -28.91
C MET A 16 5.34 -22.06 -27.62
N VAL A 17 5.22 -21.38 -26.47
CA VAL A 17 4.86 -22.05 -25.23
C VAL A 17 3.63 -22.89 -25.55
N SER A 18 3.77 -24.22 -25.47
CA SER A 18 2.73 -25.18 -25.84
C SER A 18 1.39 -24.76 -25.23
N SER A 19 0.33 -24.64 -26.04
CA SER A 19 -0.98 -24.10 -25.64
C SER A 19 -1.60 -24.84 -24.44
N SER A 20 -1.14 -26.06 -24.16
CA SER A 20 -1.51 -26.85 -22.99
C SER A 20 -0.89 -26.32 -21.69
N ALA A 21 0.39 -25.92 -21.71
CA ALA A 21 1.07 -25.33 -20.55
C ALA A 21 0.45 -23.98 -20.16
N ALA A 22 0.20 -23.11 -21.15
CA ALA A 22 -0.46 -21.83 -20.93
C ALA A 22 -1.85 -21.98 -20.30
N ARG A 23 -2.62 -23.00 -20.73
CA ARG A 23 -3.95 -23.30 -20.19
C ARG A 23 -3.89 -23.82 -18.76
N LYS A 24 -2.92 -24.66 -18.43
CA LYS A 24 -2.67 -25.15 -17.06
C LYS A 24 -2.30 -24.00 -16.12
N ILE A 25 -1.42 -23.10 -16.55
CA ILE A 25 -1.05 -21.89 -15.80
C ILE A 25 -2.27 -21.00 -15.56
N LYS A 26 -3.05 -20.70 -16.61
CA LYS A 26 -4.28 -19.89 -16.48
C LYS A 26 -5.28 -20.53 -15.51
N LYS A 27 -5.43 -21.86 -15.52
CA LYS A 27 -6.29 -22.57 -14.56
C LYS A 27 -5.76 -22.48 -13.12
N ALA A 28 -4.45 -22.59 -12.91
CA ALA A 28 -3.84 -22.43 -11.59
C ALA A 28 -4.01 -21.01 -11.04
N LEU A 29 -3.79 -19.98 -11.88
CA LEU A 29 -3.96 -18.57 -11.52
C LEU A 29 -5.41 -18.18 -11.19
N ARG A 30 -6.40 -18.95 -11.63
CA ARG A 30 -7.81 -18.71 -11.29
C ARG A 30 -8.20 -19.23 -9.91
N LYS A 31 -7.37 -20.08 -9.27
CA LYS A 31 -7.65 -20.57 -7.92
C LYS A 31 -7.66 -19.41 -6.93
N LYS A 32 -8.71 -19.31 -6.10
CA LYS A 32 -8.93 -18.20 -5.14
C LYS A 32 -7.69 -17.92 -4.28
N TRP A 33 -7.12 -18.96 -3.67
CA TRP A 33 -5.90 -18.87 -2.84
C TRP A 33 -4.68 -18.33 -3.59
N VAL A 34 -4.52 -18.67 -4.86
CA VAL A 34 -3.40 -18.17 -5.68
C VAL A 34 -3.62 -16.70 -6.03
N ARG A 35 -4.86 -16.30 -6.33
CA ARG A 35 -5.20 -14.89 -6.57
C ARG A 35 -4.96 -14.02 -5.35
N GLU A 36 -5.41 -14.49 -4.17
CA GLU A 36 -5.19 -13.80 -2.89
C GLU A 36 -3.70 -13.68 -2.57
N PHE A 37 -2.93 -14.77 -2.74
CA PHE A 37 -1.47 -14.74 -2.60
C PHE A 37 -0.81 -13.70 -3.51
N LEU A 38 -1.15 -13.70 -4.81
CA LEU A 38 -0.55 -12.78 -5.78
C LEU A 38 -0.97 -11.33 -5.53
N ALA A 39 -2.21 -11.11 -5.08
CA ALA A 39 -2.69 -9.79 -4.70
C ALA A 39 -1.92 -9.26 -3.49
N GLU A 40 -1.78 -10.06 -2.43
CA GLU A 40 -0.99 -9.70 -1.24
C GLU A 40 0.50 -9.51 -1.54
N PHE A 41 1.05 -10.33 -2.44
CA PHE A 41 2.43 -10.15 -2.93
C PHE A 41 2.59 -8.79 -3.61
N LEU A 42 1.74 -8.47 -4.57
CA LEU A 42 1.89 -7.26 -5.38
C LEU A 42 1.56 -6.00 -4.59
N SER A 43 0.52 -6.02 -3.75
CA SER A 43 0.14 -4.89 -2.90
C SER A 43 1.25 -4.58 -1.88
N THR A 44 1.78 -5.61 -1.21
CA THR A 44 2.90 -5.44 -0.26
C THR A 44 4.17 -4.99 -0.98
N TYR A 45 4.46 -5.54 -2.18
CA TYR A 45 5.60 -5.11 -2.99
C TYR A 45 5.52 -3.61 -3.32
N VAL A 46 4.38 -3.15 -3.81
CA VAL A 46 4.15 -1.73 -4.17
C VAL A 46 4.32 -0.83 -2.94
N MET A 47 3.67 -1.18 -1.83
CA MET A 47 3.79 -0.45 -0.55
C MET A 47 5.26 -0.35 -0.12
N MET A 48 6.00 -1.46 -0.17
CA MET A 48 7.39 -1.52 0.29
C MET A 48 8.36 -0.80 -0.65
N VAL A 49 8.17 -0.85 -1.97
CA VAL A 49 9.01 -0.08 -2.91
C VAL A 49 8.91 1.41 -2.61
N PHE A 50 7.70 1.95 -2.43
CA PHE A 50 7.52 3.37 -2.09
C PHE A 50 8.07 3.70 -0.70
N GLY A 51 7.73 2.89 0.31
CA GLY A 51 8.20 3.07 1.67
C GLY A 51 9.72 3.03 1.79
N LEU A 52 10.35 1.91 1.42
CA LEU A 52 11.80 1.74 1.51
C LEU A 52 12.56 2.74 0.60
N GLY A 53 12.03 3.03 -0.59
CA GLY A 53 12.60 4.03 -1.49
C GLY A 53 12.61 5.44 -0.89
N SER A 54 11.59 5.81 -0.12
CA SER A 54 11.57 7.11 0.60
C SER A 54 12.59 7.17 1.74
N VAL A 55 12.83 6.06 2.45
CA VAL A 55 13.90 5.98 3.46
C VAL A 55 15.27 6.07 2.80
N ALA A 56 15.47 5.38 1.67
CA ALA A 56 16.71 5.47 0.89
C ALA A 56 17.01 6.92 0.47
N HIS A 57 16.00 7.67 0.01
CA HIS A 57 16.16 9.09 -0.33
C HIS A 57 16.59 9.95 0.87
N MET A 58 16.00 9.72 2.05
CA MET A 58 16.35 10.47 3.26
C MET A 58 17.77 10.14 3.74
N VAL A 59 18.11 8.85 3.83
CA VAL A 59 19.39 8.37 4.37
C VAL A 59 20.54 8.69 3.42
N LEU A 60 20.43 8.31 2.15
CA LEU A 60 21.52 8.43 1.18
C LEU A 60 21.67 9.87 0.65
N GLY A 61 20.61 10.67 0.77
CA GLY A 61 20.60 12.07 0.36
C GLY A 61 21.10 13.05 1.42
N ASP A 62 21.58 12.59 2.59
CA ASP A 62 21.97 13.43 3.73
C ASP A 62 20.92 14.50 4.07
N ASN A 63 19.64 14.09 4.09
CA ASN A 63 18.47 14.95 4.27
C ASN A 63 18.25 16.09 3.23
N LYS A 64 19.03 16.13 2.15
CA LYS A 64 18.86 17.14 1.07
C LYS A 64 17.73 16.81 0.11
N PHE A 65 17.55 15.51 -0.16
CA PHE A 65 16.55 15.00 -1.12
C PHE A 65 15.36 14.31 -0.45
N GLY A 66 15.44 14.05 0.86
CA GLY A 66 14.38 13.40 1.62
C GLY A 66 14.40 13.85 3.07
N THR A 67 13.24 13.80 3.73
CA THR A 67 13.08 14.15 5.15
C THR A 67 12.21 13.09 5.81
N PHE A 68 12.15 13.10 7.15
CA PHE A 68 11.27 12.20 7.88
C PHE A 68 9.80 12.32 7.45
N LEU A 69 9.33 13.54 7.13
CA LEU A 69 8.01 13.76 6.54
C LEU A 69 7.86 13.07 5.17
N GLY A 70 8.90 13.13 4.33
CA GLY A 70 8.93 12.42 3.05
C GLY A 70 8.80 10.91 3.21
N VAL A 71 9.41 10.34 4.26
CA VAL A 71 9.26 8.92 4.60
C VAL A 71 7.82 8.59 5.00
N ASN A 72 7.21 9.43 5.85
CA ASN A 72 5.83 9.22 6.30
C ASN A 72 4.82 9.30 5.14
N LEU A 73 5.00 10.26 4.23
CA LEU A 73 4.19 10.38 3.00
C LEU A 73 4.43 9.19 2.05
N GLY A 74 5.69 8.77 1.89
CA GLY A 74 6.06 7.65 1.04
C GLY A 74 5.44 6.33 1.48
N PHE A 75 5.50 6.02 2.78
CA PHE A 75 4.82 4.84 3.33
C PHE A 75 3.30 4.98 3.27
N GLY A 76 2.73 6.12 3.67
CA GLY A 76 1.28 6.29 3.67
C GLY A 76 0.65 6.19 2.28
N PHE A 77 1.17 6.92 1.29
CA PHE A 77 0.66 6.80 -0.07
C PHE A 77 1.08 5.50 -0.76
N GLY A 78 2.20 4.89 -0.35
CA GLY A 78 2.55 3.52 -0.74
C GLY A 78 1.49 2.51 -0.31
N VAL A 79 0.97 2.64 0.93
CA VAL A 79 -0.16 1.85 1.42
C VAL A 79 -1.42 2.12 0.59
N THR A 80 -1.75 3.38 0.28
CA THR A 80 -2.88 3.71 -0.61
C THR A 80 -2.80 2.97 -1.94
N MET A 81 -1.63 3.00 -2.59
CA MET A 81 -1.41 2.32 -3.88
C MET A 81 -1.50 0.80 -3.73
N GLY A 82 -0.98 0.25 -2.63
CA GLY A 82 -1.12 -1.17 -2.31
C GLY A 82 -2.58 -1.60 -2.14
N VAL A 83 -3.41 -0.78 -1.46
CA VAL A 83 -4.86 -1.02 -1.35
C VAL A 83 -5.53 -1.00 -2.72
N TYR A 84 -5.25 -0.01 -3.58
CA TYR A 84 -5.79 0.00 -4.95
C TYR A 84 -5.33 -1.20 -5.80
N THR A 85 -4.14 -1.74 -5.51
CA THR A 85 -3.57 -2.86 -6.28
C THR A 85 -4.20 -4.21 -5.91
N GLY A 86 -4.41 -4.48 -4.62
CA GLY A 86 -4.82 -5.79 -4.12
C GLY A 86 -6.20 -5.84 -3.43
N GLY A 87 -6.83 -4.69 -3.23
CA GLY A 87 -8.02 -4.51 -2.38
C GLY A 87 -9.20 -5.36 -2.83
N ASP A 88 -9.56 -5.28 -4.10
CA ASP A 88 -10.73 -6.01 -4.66
C ASP A 88 -10.55 -7.54 -4.70
N VAL A 89 -9.31 -8.03 -4.51
CA VAL A 89 -9.01 -9.47 -4.60
C VAL A 89 -8.79 -10.09 -3.22
N SER A 90 -8.07 -9.40 -2.34
CA SER A 90 -7.59 -9.92 -1.05
C SER A 90 -8.04 -9.08 0.15
N GLY A 91 -8.59 -7.88 -0.09
CA GLY A 91 -8.75 -6.86 0.95
C GLY A 91 -7.48 -6.06 1.23
N ALA A 92 -6.36 -6.40 0.57
CA ALA A 92 -5.06 -5.74 0.71
C ALA A 92 -4.63 -5.57 2.17
N HIS A 93 -4.51 -6.68 2.89
CA HIS A 93 -4.03 -6.65 4.27
C HIS A 93 -2.61 -6.09 4.34
N MET A 94 -1.71 -6.55 3.45
CA MET A 94 -0.30 -6.14 3.35
C MET A 94 0.51 -6.27 4.66
N ASN A 95 -0.10 -6.86 5.69
CA ASN A 95 0.36 -6.81 7.06
C ASN A 95 -0.05 -8.10 7.79
N ALA A 96 0.93 -8.83 8.29
CA ALA A 96 0.70 -10.09 8.99
C ALA A 96 -0.08 -9.90 10.30
N ALA A 97 0.06 -8.77 10.99
CA ALA A 97 -0.71 -8.46 12.20
C ALA A 97 -2.19 -8.18 11.87
N VAL A 98 -2.47 -7.43 10.80
CA VAL A 98 -3.84 -7.20 10.29
C VAL A 98 -4.48 -8.52 9.84
N THR A 99 -3.69 -9.37 9.17
CA THR A 99 -4.13 -10.71 8.73
C THR A 99 -4.45 -11.60 9.93
N PHE A 100 -3.60 -11.57 10.96
CA PHE A 100 -3.80 -12.32 12.20
C PHE A 100 -5.08 -11.92 12.91
N VAL A 101 -5.29 -10.62 13.16
CA VAL A 101 -6.46 -10.15 13.91
C VAL A 101 -7.76 -10.40 13.13
N SER A 102 -7.75 -10.29 11.80
CA SER A 102 -8.88 -10.68 10.96
C SER A 102 -9.24 -12.16 11.14
N CYS A 103 -8.25 -13.04 11.30
CA CYS A 103 -8.50 -14.45 11.64
C CYS A 103 -8.99 -14.62 13.09
N ALA A 104 -8.32 -14.00 14.05
CA ALA A 104 -8.63 -14.14 15.47
C ALA A 104 -10.04 -13.63 15.83
N LEU A 105 -10.52 -12.59 15.14
CA LEU A 105 -11.86 -12.02 15.33
C LEU A 105 -12.92 -12.58 14.36
N GLY A 106 -12.62 -13.69 13.69
CA GLY A 106 -13.58 -14.43 12.85
C GLY A 106 -13.97 -13.74 11.54
N ARG A 107 -13.21 -12.74 11.09
CA ARG A 107 -13.42 -12.03 9.80
C ARG A 107 -12.78 -12.76 8.61
N MET A 108 -11.85 -13.68 8.87
CA MET A 108 -11.17 -14.47 7.84
C MET A 108 -10.85 -15.89 8.32
N SER A 109 -10.96 -16.90 7.44
CA SER A 109 -10.57 -18.27 7.78
C SER A 109 -9.06 -18.39 8.06
N TRP A 110 -8.71 -19.09 9.15
CA TRP A 110 -7.31 -19.41 9.50
C TRP A 110 -6.53 -20.15 8.40
N LYS A 111 -7.23 -20.88 7.51
CA LYS A 111 -6.60 -21.53 6.36
C LYS A 111 -5.91 -20.51 5.43
N LYS A 112 -6.40 -19.26 5.38
CA LYS A 112 -5.86 -18.16 4.54
C LYS A 112 -4.65 -17.47 5.14
N PHE A 113 -4.53 -17.50 6.46
CA PHE A 113 -3.42 -16.87 7.16
C PHE A 113 -2.04 -17.19 6.57
N PRO A 114 -1.61 -18.46 6.38
CA PRO A 114 -0.29 -18.75 5.83
C PRO A 114 -0.13 -18.29 4.37
N VAL A 115 -1.20 -18.28 3.58
CA VAL A 115 -1.17 -17.84 2.17
C VAL A 115 -0.95 -16.33 2.09
N TYR A 116 -1.63 -15.57 2.93
CA TYR A 116 -1.49 -14.11 2.99
C TYR A 116 -0.10 -13.73 3.49
N VAL A 117 0.34 -14.30 4.63
CA VAL A 117 1.65 -13.98 5.21
C VAL A 117 2.79 -14.35 4.26
N LEU A 118 2.70 -15.49 3.56
CA LEU A 118 3.71 -15.86 2.57
C LEU A 118 3.75 -14.88 1.39
N GLY A 119 2.59 -14.48 0.88
CA GLY A 119 2.49 -13.48 -0.20
C GLY A 119 3.13 -12.15 0.21
N GLN A 120 2.73 -11.63 1.38
CA GLN A 120 3.26 -10.39 1.95
C GLN A 120 4.79 -10.46 2.17
N PHE A 121 5.27 -11.56 2.76
CA PHE A 121 6.70 -11.73 3.05
C PHE A 121 7.53 -11.77 1.77
N MET A 122 7.07 -12.53 0.77
CA MET A 122 7.75 -12.58 -0.54
C MET A 122 7.69 -11.24 -1.27
N GLY A 123 6.56 -10.54 -1.23
CA GLY A 123 6.42 -9.20 -1.84
C GLY A 123 7.36 -8.19 -1.21
N SER A 124 7.43 -8.16 0.12
CA SER A 124 8.31 -7.27 0.88
C SER A 124 9.80 -7.58 0.69
N PHE A 125 10.18 -8.86 0.71
CA PHE A 125 11.55 -9.29 0.44
C PHE A 125 11.99 -8.91 -0.99
N MET A 126 11.11 -9.10 -1.99
CA MET A 126 11.39 -8.71 -3.37
C MET A 126 11.45 -7.19 -3.54
N ALA A 127 10.65 -6.42 -2.81
CA ALA A 127 10.75 -4.96 -2.80
C ALA A 127 12.08 -4.47 -2.22
N ALA A 128 12.56 -5.10 -1.14
CA ALA A 128 13.88 -4.81 -0.58
C ALA A 128 15.00 -5.11 -1.59
N PHE A 129 14.94 -6.25 -2.27
CA PHE A 129 15.86 -6.57 -3.37
C PHE A 129 15.83 -5.52 -4.49
N THR A 130 14.63 -5.11 -4.93
CA THR A 130 14.48 -4.06 -5.96
C THR A 130 15.10 -2.74 -5.51
N ILE A 131 14.80 -2.28 -4.30
CA ILE A 131 15.34 -1.02 -3.77
C ILE A 131 16.85 -1.07 -3.61
N TYR A 132 17.41 -2.18 -3.13
CA TYR A 132 18.85 -2.37 -3.11
C TYR A 132 19.48 -2.28 -4.51
N GLY A 133 18.87 -2.92 -5.51
CA GLY A 133 19.35 -2.85 -6.90
C GLY A 133 19.29 -1.43 -7.48
N LEU A 134 18.17 -0.72 -7.28
CA LEU A 134 17.98 0.65 -7.77
C LEU A 134 18.93 1.66 -7.12
N PHE A 135 19.20 1.50 -5.82
CA PHE A 135 20.06 2.41 -5.05
C PHE A 135 21.48 1.87 -4.85
N TYR A 136 21.88 0.80 -5.54
CA TYR A 136 23.14 0.09 -5.27
C TYR A 136 24.36 1.03 -5.24
N THR A 137 24.53 1.84 -6.29
CA THR A 137 25.65 2.79 -6.39
C THR A 137 25.59 3.87 -5.32
N ALA A 138 24.39 4.38 -5.00
CA ALA A 138 24.19 5.38 -3.95
C ALA A 138 24.51 4.82 -2.55
N ILE A 139 24.10 3.58 -2.26
CA ILE A 139 24.41 2.88 -1.00
C ILE A 139 25.93 2.70 -0.86
N ILE A 140 26.59 2.19 -1.89
CA ILE A 140 28.05 1.96 -1.86
C ILE A 140 28.82 3.27 -1.73
N HIS A 141 28.41 4.32 -2.46
CA HIS A 141 29.02 5.64 -2.36
C HIS A 141 28.88 6.24 -0.96
N PHE A 142 27.66 6.27 -0.42
CA PHE A 142 27.37 6.82 0.91
C PHE A 142 28.12 6.08 2.02
N SER A 143 28.12 4.75 1.95
CA SER A 143 28.74 3.89 2.98
C SER A 143 30.26 3.73 2.85
N GLY A 144 30.87 4.19 1.76
CA GLY A 144 32.27 3.90 1.44
C GLY A 144 32.53 2.40 1.21
N GLY A 145 31.52 1.68 0.72
CA GLY A 145 31.56 0.22 0.49
C GLY A 145 31.32 -0.65 1.73
N GLN A 146 31.07 -0.07 2.91
CA GLN A 146 30.85 -0.81 4.15
C GLN A 146 29.38 -0.87 4.56
N LEU A 147 28.75 -2.03 4.37
CA LEU A 147 27.35 -2.26 4.71
C LEU A 147 27.17 -2.46 6.22
N THR A 148 26.89 -1.38 6.95
CA THR A 148 26.80 -1.37 8.42
C THR A 148 25.38 -1.16 8.93
N VAL A 149 25.11 -1.69 10.12
CA VAL A 149 23.79 -1.63 10.79
C VAL A 149 23.66 -0.41 11.70
N THR A 150 24.73 -0.02 12.37
CA THR A 150 24.80 1.12 13.29
C THR A 150 25.99 2.01 12.96
N GLY A 151 25.92 3.28 13.34
CA GLY A 151 26.96 4.26 13.09
C GLY A 151 26.54 5.35 12.09
N PRO A 152 27.41 6.34 11.85
CA PRO A 152 27.06 7.55 11.10
C PRO A 152 26.77 7.30 9.61
N ARG A 153 27.25 6.18 9.06
CA ARG A 153 27.03 5.76 7.66
C ARG A 153 26.28 4.43 7.56
N ALA A 154 25.51 4.10 8.59
CA ALA A 154 24.68 2.90 8.59
C ALA A 154 23.59 2.99 7.51
N THR A 155 23.34 1.88 6.83
CA THR A 155 22.39 1.80 5.72
C THR A 155 21.34 0.71 5.92
N ALA A 156 21.47 -0.13 6.95
CA ALA A 156 20.49 -1.20 7.21
C ALA A 156 19.09 -0.64 7.54
N SER A 157 19.02 0.55 8.14
CA SER A 157 17.78 1.25 8.50
C SER A 157 16.92 1.64 7.29
N ILE A 158 17.49 1.62 6.08
CA ILE A 158 16.72 1.76 4.84
C ILE A 158 15.69 0.65 4.71
N PHE A 159 16.02 -0.57 5.17
CA PHE A 159 15.25 -1.78 4.90
C PHE A 159 14.37 -2.20 6.09
N ALA A 160 14.91 -2.17 7.30
CA ALA A 160 14.24 -2.63 8.52
C ALA A 160 14.39 -1.58 9.65
N THR A 161 13.54 -1.64 10.67
CA THR A 161 13.61 -0.69 11.79
C THR A 161 14.67 -1.08 12.80
N TYR A 162 15.23 -0.08 13.49
CA TYR A 162 16.22 -0.24 14.55
C TYR A 162 15.95 0.80 15.63
N LEU A 163 16.22 0.46 16.89
CA LEU A 163 15.98 1.39 17.99
C LEU A 163 16.98 2.55 17.98
N PRO A 164 16.52 3.78 18.24
CA PRO A 164 17.42 4.86 18.57
C PRO A 164 18.06 4.62 19.94
N ALA A 165 19.23 5.22 20.17
CA ALA A 165 20.05 4.95 21.34
C ALA A 165 19.39 5.30 22.70
N TYR A 166 18.38 6.18 22.71
CA TYR A 166 17.65 6.57 23.93
C TYR A 166 16.50 5.60 24.29
N MET A 167 16.20 4.62 23.44
CA MET A 167 15.12 3.65 23.66
C MET A 167 15.67 2.34 24.22
N THR A 168 14.91 1.73 25.13
CA THR A 168 15.15 0.37 25.60
C THR A 168 14.25 -0.61 24.88
N LEU A 169 14.62 -1.90 24.86
CA LEU A 169 13.83 -2.96 24.21
C LEU A 169 12.38 -3.00 24.72
N TRP A 170 12.18 -2.87 26.04
CA TRP A 170 10.85 -2.83 26.65
C TRP A 170 10.01 -1.63 26.17
N ARG A 171 10.60 -0.43 26.12
CA ARG A 171 9.88 0.76 25.65
C ARG A 171 9.53 0.63 24.17
N GLY A 172 10.41 0.07 23.35
CA GLY A 172 10.12 -0.22 21.95
C GLY A 172 8.99 -1.24 21.78
N PHE A 173 8.92 -2.26 22.65
CA PHE A 173 7.82 -3.23 22.66
C PHE A 173 6.47 -2.56 22.96
N VAL A 174 6.40 -1.73 24.01
CA VAL A 174 5.16 -1.00 24.35
C VAL A 174 4.75 -0.06 23.23
N ASP A 175 5.70 0.68 22.65
CA ASP A 175 5.48 1.58 21.52
C ASP A 175 4.84 0.82 20.33
N GLU A 176 5.45 -0.28 19.88
CA GLU A 176 4.92 -1.10 18.78
C GLU A 176 3.53 -1.69 19.07
N VAL A 177 3.26 -2.11 20.31
CA VAL A 177 1.92 -2.59 20.72
C VAL A 177 0.89 -1.45 20.60
N VAL A 178 1.19 -0.28 21.16
CA VAL A 178 0.24 0.85 21.22
C VAL A 178 -0.01 1.42 19.82
N VAL A 179 1.05 1.66 19.04
CA VAL A 179 0.93 2.24 17.70
C VAL A 179 0.15 1.27 16.78
N THR A 180 0.40 -0.03 16.87
CA THR A 180 -0.36 -1.01 16.07
C THR A 180 -1.81 -1.16 16.54
N ALA A 181 -2.08 -1.01 17.84
CA ALA A 181 -3.46 -0.99 18.35
C ALA A 181 -4.26 0.20 17.79
N ILE A 182 -3.66 1.38 17.74
CA ILE A 182 -4.25 2.58 17.12
C ILE A 182 -4.51 2.34 15.63
N LEU A 183 -3.52 1.82 14.89
CA LEU A 183 -3.68 1.44 13.49
C LEU A 183 -4.91 0.54 13.30
N GLN A 184 -4.98 -0.57 14.05
CA GLN A 184 -6.03 -1.56 13.85
C GLN A 184 -7.42 -1.05 14.23
N LEU A 185 -7.52 -0.25 15.29
CA LEU A 185 -8.76 0.41 15.70
C LEU A 185 -9.27 1.32 14.57
N CYS A 186 -8.41 2.16 14.01
CA CYS A 186 -8.77 3.05 12.92
C CYS A 186 -9.08 2.30 11.62
N LEU A 187 -8.37 1.21 11.31
CA LEU A 187 -8.68 0.36 10.15
C LEU A 187 -10.09 -0.24 10.25
N PHE A 188 -10.51 -0.70 11.43
CA PHE A 188 -11.88 -1.16 11.63
C PHE A 188 -12.90 -0.03 11.48
N ALA A 189 -12.62 1.14 12.05
CA ALA A 189 -13.47 2.32 11.91
C ALA A 189 -13.66 2.75 10.44
N ILE A 190 -12.60 2.67 9.63
CA ILE A 190 -12.65 2.99 8.20
C ILE A 190 -13.39 1.89 7.42
N GLY A 191 -13.13 0.62 7.74
CA GLY A 191 -13.70 -0.53 7.04
C GLY A 191 -15.20 -0.75 7.28
N GLU A 192 -15.71 -0.40 8.45
CA GLU A 192 -17.13 -0.56 8.79
C GLU A 192 -18.05 0.56 8.27
N LYS A 193 -17.51 1.50 7.46
CA LYS A 193 -18.29 2.64 6.97
C LYS A 193 -19.49 2.20 6.13
N LYS A 194 -20.67 2.38 6.72
CA LYS A 194 -21.99 2.37 6.10
C LYS A 194 -22.32 3.68 5.36
N ASN A 195 -21.40 4.65 5.29
CA ASN A 195 -21.65 5.93 4.65
C ASN A 195 -21.42 5.83 3.13
N PRO A 196 -22.47 5.92 2.29
CA PRO A 196 -22.35 5.84 0.83
C PRO A 196 -21.43 6.91 0.23
N GLU A 197 -21.36 8.09 0.86
CA GLU A 197 -20.58 9.23 0.37
C GLU A 197 -19.06 9.02 0.44
N MET A 198 -18.59 8.03 1.20
CA MET A 198 -17.17 7.70 1.34
C MET A 198 -16.78 6.38 0.66
N GLN A 199 -17.67 5.80 -0.17
CA GLN A 199 -17.31 4.63 -0.97
C GLN A 199 -16.22 4.99 -1.97
N GLY A 200 -15.17 4.16 -2.07
CA GLY A 200 -14.04 4.37 -2.97
C GLY A 200 -12.92 5.28 -2.45
N THR A 201 -13.13 6.02 -1.34
CA THR A 201 -12.07 6.86 -0.72
C THR A 201 -11.28 6.15 0.39
N GLN A 202 -11.68 4.93 0.75
CA GLN A 202 -11.09 4.17 1.86
C GLN A 202 -9.58 3.99 1.71
N ALA A 203 -9.09 3.67 0.51
CA ALA A 203 -7.66 3.52 0.23
C ALA A 203 -6.87 4.77 0.63
N LEU A 204 -7.38 5.95 0.23
CA LEU A 204 -6.74 7.23 0.51
C LEU A 204 -6.72 7.53 2.02
N VAL A 205 -7.84 7.27 2.72
CA VAL A 205 -7.94 7.49 4.17
C VAL A 205 -7.01 6.53 4.94
N ILE A 206 -6.87 5.28 4.49
CA ILE A 206 -5.93 4.32 5.10
C ILE A 206 -4.48 4.80 4.92
N GLY A 207 -4.12 5.33 3.75
CA GLY A 207 -2.80 5.90 3.57
C GLY A 207 -2.55 7.13 4.44
N PHE A 208 -3.53 8.03 4.56
CA PHE A 208 -3.44 9.17 5.48
C PHE A 208 -3.26 8.74 6.94
N LEU A 209 -3.97 7.69 7.38
CA LEU A 209 -3.79 7.12 8.71
C LEU A 209 -2.34 6.71 8.95
N VAL A 210 -1.73 5.98 8.00
CA VAL A 210 -0.32 5.56 8.11
C VAL A 210 0.64 6.76 8.10
N THR A 211 0.38 7.77 7.26
CA THR A 211 1.15 9.03 7.27
C THR A 211 1.12 9.70 8.64
N VAL A 212 -0.07 9.85 9.24
CA VAL A 212 -0.23 10.52 10.54
C VAL A 212 0.42 9.70 11.67
N ILE A 213 0.33 8.37 11.62
CA ILE A 213 1.06 7.50 12.54
C ILE A 213 2.57 7.78 12.47
N GLY A 214 3.15 7.84 11.27
CA GLY A 214 4.57 8.13 11.09
C GLY A 214 4.97 9.51 11.64
N ILE A 215 4.15 10.54 11.37
CA ILE A 215 4.40 11.91 11.83
C ILE A 215 4.33 12.01 13.36
N SER A 216 3.34 11.39 13.98
CA SER A 216 3.05 11.58 15.40
C SER A 216 3.76 10.58 16.32
N LEU A 217 4.02 9.36 15.84
CA LEU A 217 4.43 8.21 16.67
C LEU A 217 5.66 7.50 16.10
N GLY A 218 6.23 7.97 14.98
CA GLY A 218 7.26 7.21 14.27
C GLY A 218 8.69 7.32 14.79
N MET A 219 9.00 8.30 15.65
CA MET A 219 10.39 8.61 16.06
C MET A 219 11.02 7.51 16.93
N ASN A 220 10.23 6.83 17.76
CA ASN A 220 10.72 5.94 18.81
C ASN A 220 11.20 4.58 18.31
N SER A 221 10.49 4.01 17.33
CA SER A 221 10.76 2.67 16.79
C SER A 221 10.81 2.62 15.26
N GLY A 222 10.52 3.73 14.58
CA GLY A 222 10.33 3.73 13.13
C GLY A 222 8.99 3.16 12.67
N TYR A 223 7.99 3.09 13.56
CA TYR A 223 6.64 2.58 13.31
C TYR A 223 6.65 1.24 12.54
N GLY A 224 7.27 0.22 13.14
CA GLY A 224 7.37 -1.12 12.56
C GLY A 224 5.99 -1.64 12.14
N ILE A 225 5.03 -1.67 13.08
CA ILE A 225 3.56 -1.91 13.02
C ILE A 225 3.05 -3.04 12.10
N ASN A 226 3.95 -3.76 11.46
CA ASN A 226 3.73 -4.70 10.40
C ASN A 226 4.92 -5.68 10.34
N PRO A 227 4.75 -6.93 10.78
CA PRO A 227 5.80 -7.93 10.71
C PRO A 227 6.33 -8.16 9.27
N SER A 228 5.44 -8.04 8.27
CA SER A 228 5.77 -8.19 6.85
C SER A 228 6.61 -7.01 6.31
N ARG A 229 6.59 -5.85 6.96
CA ARG A 229 7.39 -4.66 6.58
C ARG A 229 8.81 -4.70 7.16
N ASP A 230 9.02 -5.47 8.23
CA ASP A 230 10.30 -5.47 8.95
C ASP A 230 11.12 -6.74 8.72
N LEU A 231 10.55 -7.91 9.01
CA LEU A 231 11.30 -9.16 9.01
C LEU A 231 11.81 -9.57 7.60
N PRO A 232 11.00 -9.49 6.52
CA PRO A 232 11.49 -9.89 5.20
C PRO A 232 12.63 -9.00 4.67
N PRO A 233 12.58 -7.65 4.74
CA PRO A 233 13.72 -6.81 4.37
C PRO A 233 14.95 -7.00 5.29
N ARG A 234 14.74 -7.33 6.56
CA ARG A 234 15.83 -7.70 7.50
C ARG A 234 16.53 -9.00 7.08
N ILE A 235 15.75 -10.01 6.68
CA ILE A 235 16.29 -11.25 6.11
C ILE A 235 17.05 -10.96 4.81
N PHE A 236 16.51 -10.08 3.95
CA PHE A 236 17.22 -9.64 2.74
C PHE A 236 18.59 -9.02 3.07
N THR A 237 18.65 -8.05 3.98
CA THR A 237 19.92 -7.37 4.34
C THR A 237 20.93 -8.31 4.98
N TYR A 238 20.48 -9.32 5.74
CA TYR A 238 21.35 -10.40 6.22
C TYR A 238 22.11 -11.09 5.07
N PHE A 239 21.37 -11.51 4.02
CA PHE A 239 21.97 -12.18 2.87
C PHE A 239 22.73 -11.23 1.94
N ALA A 240 22.33 -9.96 1.87
CA ALA A 240 22.94 -8.95 1.01
C ALA A 240 24.27 -8.41 1.54
N GLY A 241 24.69 -8.79 2.75
CA GLY A 241 26.04 -8.51 3.26
C GLY A 241 26.14 -7.64 4.51
N TRP A 242 25.02 -7.19 5.10
CA TRP A 242 25.04 -6.50 6.41
C TRP A 242 25.34 -7.47 7.58
N GLY A 243 25.22 -8.78 7.35
CA GLY A 243 25.63 -9.81 8.29
C GLY A 243 24.69 -9.97 9.49
N LYS A 244 25.16 -10.71 10.51
CA LYS A 244 24.37 -11.12 11.68
C LYS A 244 23.89 -9.95 12.55
N GLU A 245 24.53 -8.79 12.43
CA GLU A 245 24.19 -7.60 13.22
C GLU A 245 22.76 -7.12 12.97
N VAL A 246 22.17 -7.40 11.79
CA VAL A 246 20.77 -7.04 11.52
C VAL A 246 19.77 -7.71 12.48
N PHE A 247 20.18 -8.81 13.13
CA PHE A 247 19.40 -9.52 14.15
C PHE A 247 19.94 -9.34 15.57
N ARG A 248 21.12 -8.73 15.77
CA ARG A 248 21.74 -8.54 17.09
C ARG A 248 21.66 -7.11 17.61
N ALA A 249 21.58 -6.14 16.70
CA ALA A 249 21.50 -4.73 17.05
C ALA A 249 20.34 -4.45 18.02
N ASN A 250 20.59 -3.48 18.92
CA ASN A 250 19.63 -3.00 19.92
C ASN A 250 18.99 -4.14 20.75
N GLU A 251 19.82 -4.99 21.36
CA GLU A 251 19.37 -6.09 22.23
C GLU A 251 18.47 -7.10 21.50
N ASN A 252 18.86 -7.47 20.27
CA ASN A 252 18.09 -8.35 19.40
C ASN A 252 16.70 -7.79 19.02
N TRP A 253 16.62 -6.52 18.62
CA TRP A 253 15.35 -5.85 18.33
C TRP A 253 14.40 -6.58 17.36
N TRP A 254 14.93 -7.38 16.43
CA TRP A 254 14.19 -8.01 15.32
C TRP A 254 12.88 -8.72 15.68
N TRP A 255 12.77 -9.30 16.88
CA TRP A 255 11.58 -10.05 17.27
C TRP A 255 10.43 -9.14 17.69
N VAL A 256 10.73 -7.90 18.13
CA VAL A 256 9.71 -6.97 18.63
C VAL A 256 8.78 -6.51 17.50
N PRO A 257 9.24 -6.02 16.33
CA PRO A 257 8.36 -5.70 15.19
C PRO A 257 7.59 -6.90 14.62
N VAL A 258 7.92 -8.13 15.05
CA VAL A 258 7.20 -9.35 14.66
C VAL A 258 6.08 -9.67 15.65
N VAL A 259 6.36 -9.59 16.94
CA VAL A 259 5.45 -10.03 18.00
C VAL A 259 4.56 -8.89 18.52
N ALA A 260 5.13 -7.72 18.79
CA ALA A 260 4.40 -6.59 19.36
C ALA A 260 3.24 -6.11 18.46
N PRO A 261 3.40 -5.98 17.13
CA PRO A 261 2.29 -5.62 16.26
C PRO A 261 1.12 -6.61 16.27
N ILE A 262 1.38 -7.92 16.39
CA ILE A 262 0.32 -8.93 16.47
C ILE A 262 -0.54 -8.71 17.72
N LEU A 263 0.12 -8.51 18.86
CA LEU A 263 -0.57 -8.21 20.12
C LEU A 263 -1.32 -6.88 20.06
N GLY A 264 -0.67 -5.83 19.54
CA GLY A 264 -1.27 -4.52 19.35
C GLY A 264 -2.51 -4.56 18.47
N ALA A 265 -2.42 -5.18 17.29
CA ALA A 265 -3.56 -5.32 16.38
C ALA A 265 -4.73 -6.05 17.06
N TYR A 266 -4.47 -7.16 17.77
CA TYR A 266 -5.51 -7.87 18.50
C TYR A 266 -6.19 -6.99 19.56
N ILE A 267 -5.41 -6.28 20.39
CA ILE A 267 -5.94 -5.36 21.41
C ILE A 267 -6.77 -4.24 20.76
N GLY A 268 -6.24 -3.59 19.72
CA GLY A 268 -6.94 -2.51 19.01
C GLY A 268 -8.26 -2.97 18.38
N GLY A 269 -8.28 -4.17 17.80
CA GLY A 269 -9.48 -4.79 17.26
C GLY A 269 -10.54 -5.09 18.33
N ILE A 270 -10.12 -5.62 19.48
CA ILE A 270 -11.02 -5.88 20.62
C ILE A 270 -11.60 -4.57 21.17
N ILE A 271 -10.76 -3.54 21.37
CA ILE A 271 -11.20 -2.21 21.83
C ILE A 271 -12.26 -1.67 20.87
N TYR A 272 -12.02 -1.72 19.56
CA TYR A 272 -13.01 -1.26 18.60
C TYR A 272 -14.34 -2.02 18.70
N LEU A 273 -14.30 -3.35 18.79
CA LEU A 273 -15.52 -4.16 18.89
C LEU A 273 -16.32 -3.90 20.17
N VAL A 274 -15.64 -3.79 21.31
CA VAL A 274 -16.28 -3.55 22.61
C VAL A 274 -16.90 -2.15 22.67
N PHE A 275 -16.17 -1.12 22.25
CA PHE A 275 -16.59 0.27 22.43
C PHE A 275 -17.50 0.78 21.31
N ILE A 276 -17.28 0.34 20.07
CA ILE A 276 -17.96 0.85 18.86
C ILE A 276 -18.80 -0.24 18.19
N GLY A 277 -18.20 -1.41 17.90
CA GLY A 277 -18.83 -2.47 17.10
C GLY A 277 -20.09 -3.08 17.72
N SER A 278 -20.16 -3.15 19.05
CA SER A 278 -21.28 -3.78 19.78
C SER A 278 -22.63 -3.07 19.64
N LYS A 279 -22.67 -1.84 19.09
CA LYS A 279 -23.91 -1.08 18.87
C LYS A 279 -24.55 -1.31 17.50
N THR A 280 -23.96 -2.14 16.64
CA THR A 280 -24.40 -2.29 15.25
C THR A 280 -24.90 -3.71 14.99
N PRO A 281 -26.19 -3.92 14.67
CA PRO A 281 -26.68 -5.23 14.24
C PRO A 281 -25.91 -5.68 12.99
N ARG A 282 -25.30 -6.88 13.05
CA ARG A 282 -24.73 -7.53 11.88
C ARG A 282 -25.87 -8.19 11.12
N GLU A 283 -26.12 -7.76 9.89
CA GLU A 283 -26.77 -8.65 8.94
C GLU A 283 -25.82 -9.82 8.67
N PRO A 284 -26.31 -11.07 8.69
CA PRO A 284 -25.48 -12.23 8.39
C PRO A 284 -24.97 -12.09 6.96
N GLN A 285 -23.64 -12.04 6.80
CA GLN A 285 -23.02 -12.22 5.48
C GLN A 285 -23.42 -13.62 4.99
N GLY A 286 -24.29 -13.65 3.99
CA GLY A 286 -24.71 -14.88 3.33
C GLY A 286 -23.48 -15.65 2.89
N SER A 287 -23.47 -16.95 3.20
CA SER A 287 -22.56 -17.90 2.60
C SER A 287 -22.60 -17.73 1.08
N GLU A 288 -21.51 -17.23 0.49
CA GLU A 288 -21.36 -17.21 -0.97
C GLU A 288 -21.33 -18.66 -1.47
N ASP A 289 -22.48 -19.15 -1.92
CA ASP A 289 -22.58 -20.38 -2.69
C ASP A 289 -21.78 -20.22 -4.00
N PRO A 290 -20.95 -21.20 -4.39
CA PRO A 290 -20.05 -21.10 -5.54
C PRO A 290 -20.74 -21.15 -6.92
N ALA A 291 -22.06 -20.96 -7.01
CA ALA A 291 -22.84 -21.23 -8.21
C ALA A 291 -23.27 -19.99 -9.04
N THR A 292 -23.08 -18.75 -8.57
CA THR A 292 -23.67 -17.56 -9.22
C THR A 292 -22.72 -16.71 -10.08
N PHE A 293 -21.62 -17.29 -10.58
CA PHE A 293 -20.69 -16.57 -11.47
C PHE A 293 -20.70 -17.03 -12.94
N GLU A 294 -21.59 -17.96 -13.33
CA GLU A 294 -21.74 -18.42 -14.71
C GLU A 294 -23.06 -17.93 -15.35
N GLU A 295 -23.31 -16.61 -15.40
CA GLU A 295 -24.36 -16.10 -16.31
C GLU A 295 -24.12 -14.69 -16.87
N HIS A 296 -22.90 -14.16 -16.75
CA HIS A 296 -22.56 -12.84 -17.31
C HIS A 296 -21.35 -12.87 -18.24
N THR A 297 -21.31 -13.84 -19.16
CA THR A 297 -20.43 -13.71 -20.35
C THR A 297 -20.90 -14.55 -21.54
N THR A 298 -22.09 -14.31 -22.09
CA THR A 298 -22.38 -14.67 -23.51
C THR A 298 -23.67 -14.01 -23.99
N SER A 299 -23.54 -13.03 -24.90
CA SER A 299 -24.45 -12.75 -26.03
C SER A 299 -24.37 -11.25 -26.37
N VAL A 300 -23.47 -10.90 -27.30
CA VAL A 300 -23.66 -9.70 -28.13
C VAL A 300 -23.79 -10.22 -29.55
N ALA A 301 -25.04 -10.32 -30.01
CA ALA A 301 -25.39 -10.43 -31.43
C ALA A 301 -25.89 -9.05 -31.91
N PRO A 302 -25.59 -8.64 -33.15
CA PRO A 302 -25.82 -7.27 -33.60
C PRO A 302 -27.29 -7.09 -33.98
N THR A 303 -27.94 -6.03 -33.50
CA THR A 303 -29.28 -5.65 -33.96
C THR A 303 -29.28 -4.23 -34.53
N ASN A 304 -29.99 -4.14 -35.65
CA ASN A 304 -30.04 -3.06 -36.61
C ASN A 304 -30.61 -1.74 -36.08
N ARG A 305 -30.13 -0.66 -36.70
CA ARG A 305 -30.79 0.63 -37.02
C ARG A 305 -31.92 1.09 -36.08
N VAL A 306 -31.63 2.16 -35.33
CA VAL A 306 -32.65 3.15 -34.93
C VAL A 306 -32.21 4.52 -35.44
N SER A 307 -33.12 5.14 -36.17
CA SER A 307 -33.05 6.44 -36.85
C SER A 307 -32.97 7.61 -35.86
N ILE A 308 -32.09 8.56 -36.15
CA ILE A 308 -31.96 9.86 -35.46
C ILE A 308 -33.03 10.83 -36.00
N PRO A 309 -33.85 11.50 -35.16
CA PRO A 309 -34.61 12.67 -35.59
C PRO A 309 -33.76 13.94 -35.50
N ALA A 310 -33.82 14.75 -36.56
CA ALA A 310 -33.14 16.04 -36.72
C ALA A 310 -33.69 17.14 -35.77
N PRO A 311 -32.91 18.20 -35.48
CA PRO A 311 -33.37 19.32 -34.67
C PRO A 311 -34.24 20.28 -35.50
N GLN A 312 -35.42 20.64 -34.98
CA GLN A 312 -36.25 21.70 -35.55
C GLN A 312 -35.77 23.09 -35.07
N SER A 313 -35.80 24.05 -36.00
CA SER A 313 -35.42 25.45 -35.80
C SER A 313 -36.61 26.40 -36.00
N SER A 314 -36.40 27.65 -35.57
CA SER A 314 -37.21 28.89 -35.74
C SER A 314 -38.32 29.11 -34.69
N ALA A 315 -38.58 30.29 -34.12
CA ALA A 315 -38.14 31.68 -34.35
C ALA A 315 -38.30 32.50 -33.01
N SER A 316 -37.34 33.34 -32.62
CA SER A 316 -37.34 34.84 -32.71
C SER A 316 -38.43 35.59 -31.93
N VAL A 317 -38.04 36.35 -30.89
CA VAL A 317 -38.28 37.82 -30.69
C VAL A 317 -37.27 38.33 -29.63
N ALA A 318 -36.62 39.47 -29.88
CA ALA A 318 -35.74 40.24 -28.98
C ALA A 318 -36.37 41.66 -28.74
N PRO A 319 -35.66 42.67 -28.19
CA PRO A 319 -35.21 42.86 -26.81
C PRO A 319 -35.70 44.22 -26.22
N THR A 320 -35.60 44.45 -24.91
CA THR A 320 -35.73 45.80 -24.30
C THR A 320 -34.49 46.21 -23.50
N ASN A 321 -33.66 46.98 -24.20
CA ASN A 321 -32.91 48.20 -23.85
C ASN A 321 -32.62 48.63 -22.38
N ARG A 322 -31.34 49.03 -22.21
CA ARG A 322 -30.76 50.18 -21.45
C ARG A 322 -30.82 50.16 -19.90
N ALA A 323 -29.83 50.65 -19.13
CA ALA A 323 -28.61 51.39 -19.42
C ALA A 323 -27.59 51.23 -18.26
N SER A 324 -26.32 51.41 -18.63
CA SER A 324 -25.13 51.76 -17.85
C SER A 324 -25.32 52.92 -16.84
N VAL A 325 -24.61 52.90 -15.69
CA VAL A 325 -23.67 53.93 -15.18
C VAL A 325 -22.94 53.39 -13.92
N ASN A 326 -21.60 53.35 -13.97
CA ASN A 326 -20.65 53.35 -12.83
C ASN A 326 -20.09 54.81 -12.73
N PRO A 327 -19.18 55.18 -11.81
CA PRO A 327 -18.91 54.82 -10.40
C PRO A 327 -18.66 56.10 -9.52
N ALA A 328 -18.37 55.94 -8.21
CA ALA A 328 -17.46 56.76 -7.37
C ALA A 328 -17.92 56.75 -5.89
N LEU A 329 -17.14 57.00 -4.85
CA LEU A 329 -15.71 56.91 -4.47
C LEU A 329 -15.65 57.60 -3.09
N SER A 330 -15.03 57.00 -2.07
CA SER A 330 -14.32 57.63 -0.94
C SER A 330 -14.13 56.58 0.17
N THR A 331 -12.93 56.04 0.43
CA THR A 331 -11.65 56.58 0.94
C THR A 331 -11.61 56.78 2.45
N HIS A 332 -10.47 56.32 3.00
CA HIS A 332 -9.87 56.51 4.34
C HIS A 332 -10.30 55.51 5.43
N ASP A 333 -9.38 54.92 6.20
CA ASP A 333 -7.92 54.80 6.11
C ASP A 333 -7.45 53.73 7.12
N SER A 334 -6.26 53.19 6.86
CA SER A 334 -5.19 52.66 7.75
C SER A 334 -5.45 52.43 9.26
N GLY A 335 -4.84 51.46 9.94
CA GLY A 335 -3.77 50.51 9.62
C GLY A 335 -3.20 49.90 10.93
N HIS A 336 -2.27 48.93 10.78
CA HIS A 336 -1.18 48.57 11.72
C HIS A 336 -1.59 47.86 13.06
N ILE A 337 -1.01 46.75 13.58
CA ILE A 337 0.38 46.29 13.86
C ILE A 337 0.33 44.83 14.43
N GLU A 338 1.10 43.87 13.89
CA GLU A 338 2.21 43.05 14.47
C GLU A 338 1.94 41.71 15.21
N HIS A 339 2.79 40.74 14.83
CA HIS A 339 3.49 39.67 15.57
C HIS A 339 2.86 38.98 16.79
N PHE A 340 2.74 37.65 16.69
CA PHE A 340 3.44 36.66 17.53
C PHE A 340 3.67 35.35 16.76
#